data_AF-A0A264W0Q4-F1
#
_entry.id   AF-A0A264W0Q4-F1
#
_cell.length_a   1.000
_cell.length_b   1.000
_cell.length_c   1.000
_cell.angle_alpha   90.00
_cell.angle_beta   90.00
_cell.angle_gamma   90.00
#
_symmetry.space_group_name_H-M   'P 1'
#
loop_
_entity.id
_entity.type
_entity.pdbx_description
1 polymer ?
#
loop_
_entity_poly.entity_id
_entity_poly.type
_entity_poly.pdbx_seq_one_letter_code
_entity_poly.pdbx_strand_id
1 'polypeptide(L)' 'VYGGDFLANQPPVKAMCEAAPSIIHLLDRMGVMFNRTPEGLLDFRRFGGTQHHRTAYAGATTGQQLLYALDEQVRRY' A
#
# COMPACT_ATOMS: atom_id res chain seq x y z
N VAL A 1 -14.60 15.43 5.78
CA VAL A 1 -14.88 15.30 4.33
C VAL A 1 -14.67 13.84 3.96
N TYR A 2 -15.65 13.19 3.32
CA TYR A 2 -15.52 11.83 2.82
C TYR A 2 -15.03 11.89 1.37
N GLY A 3 -13.93 11.21 1.07
CA GLY A 3 -13.20 11.42 -0.20
C GLY A 3 -13.98 11.12 -1.48
N GLY A 4 -15.03 10.30 -1.39
CA GLY A 4 -15.85 9.91 -2.55
C GLY A 4 -17.23 10.57 -2.62
N ASP A 5 -17.55 11.51 -1.73
CA ASP A 5 -18.84 12.22 -1.69
C ASP A 5 -20.08 11.32 -1.83
N PHE A 6 -20.02 10.12 -1.25
CA PHE A 6 -21.04 9.06 -1.36
C PHE A 6 -21.32 8.52 -2.78
N LEU A 7 -20.56 8.94 -3.78
CA LEU A 7 -20.68 8.47 -5.18
C LEU A 7 -20.03 7.11 -5.42
N ALA A 8 -19.22 6.63 -4.49
CA ALA A 8 -18.52 5.34 -4.63
C ALA A 8 -19.44 4.14 -4.34
N ASN A 9 -19.22 3.04 -5.06
CA ASN A 9 -19.88 1.76 -4.81
C ASN A 9 -19.35 1.14 -3.51
N GLN A 10 -20.18 1.13 -2.46
CA GLN A 10 -19.74 0.87 -1.09
C GLN A 10 -19.21 -0.57 -0.85
N PRO A 11 -19.86 -1.66 -1.33
CA PRO A 11 -19.36 -3.01 -1.07
C PRO A 11 -17.96 -3.29 -1.66
N PRO A 12 -17.64 -2.92 -2.92
CA PRO A 12 -16.26 -3.03 -3.42
C PRO A 12 -15.26 -2.17 -2.65
N VAL A 13 -15.63 -0.95 -2.25
CA VAL A 13 -14.76 -0.08 -1.45
C VAL A 13 -14.43 -0.71 -0.10
N LYS A 14 -15.43 -1.29 0.57
CA LYS A 14 -15.23 -2.02 1.83
C LYS A 14 -14.30 -3.22 1.62
N ALA A 15 -14.56 -4.05 0.61
CA ALA A 15 -13.73 -5.22 0.29
C ALA A 15 -12.27 -4.82 -0.03
N MET A 16 -12.07 -3.71 -0.76
CA MET A 16 -10.75 -3.16 -1.04
C MET A 16 -10.03 -2.75 0.25
N CYS A 17 -10.72 -2.09 1.19
CA CYS A 17 -10.15 -1.68 2.48
C CYS A 17 -9.78 -2.87 3.36
N GLU A 18 -10.60 -3.92 3.37
CA GLU A 18 -10.35 -5.16 4.12
C GLU A 18 -9.17 -5.95 3.53
N ALA A 19 -9.02 -5.97 2.20
CA ALA A 19 -7.92 -6.66 1.54
C ALA A 19 -6.57 -5.92 1.66
N ALA A 20 -6.58 -4.57 1.73
CA ALA A 20 -5.38 -3.74 1.67
C ALA A 20 -4.23 -4.16 2.60
N PRO A 21 -4.44 -4.48 3.89
CA PRO A 21 -3.34 -4.92 4.77
C PRO A 21 -2.63 -6.18 4.27
N SER A 22 -3.39 -7.17 3.80
CA SER A 22 -2.82 -8.42 3.29
C SER A 22 -2.01 -8.21 2.01
N ILE A 23 -2.46 -7.31 1.14
CA ILE A 23 -1.76 -6.93 -0.09
C ILE A 23 -0.45 -6.21 0.23
N ILE A 24 -0.44 -5.29 1.20
CA ILE A 24 0.80 -4.63 1.62
C ILE A 24 1.80 -5.64 2.18
N HIS A 25 1.36 -6.56 3.04
CA HIS A 25 2.24 -7.62 3.56
C HIS A 25 2.71 -8.60 2.48
N LEU A 26 1.90 -8.87 1.47
CA LEU A 26 2.30 -9.66 0.31
C LEU A 26 3.43 -8.97 -0.45
N LEU A 27 3.26 -7.68 -0.78
CA LEU A 27 4.26 -6.89 -1.49
C LEU A 27 5.56 -6.74 -0.70
N ASP A 28 5.46 -6.60 0.62
CA ASP A 28 6.61 -6.59 1.52
C ASP A 28 7.41 -7.90 1.43
N ARG A 29 6.72 -9.04 1.41
CA ARG A 29 7.33 -10.38 1.22
C ARG A 29 7.83 -10.63 -0.20
N MET A 30 7.31 -9.92 -1.20
CA MET A 30 7.81 -9.95 -2.58
C MET A 30 9.08 -9.10 -2.76
N GLY A 31 9.60 -8.48 -1.70
CA GLY A 31 10.86 -7.73 -1.75
C GLY A 31 10.70 -6.23 -1.98
N VAL A 32 9.48 -5.68 -1.92
CA VAL A 32 9.28 -4.24 -1.96
C VAL A 32 9.90 -3.61 -0.71
N MET A 33 10.87 -2.72 -0.92
CA MET A 33 11.63 -2.06 0.14
C MET A 33 10.82 -0.93 0.80
N PHE A 34 9.72 -1.26 1.46
CA PHE A 34 8.97 -0.30 2.25
C PHE A 34 9.81 0.27 3.40
N ASN A 35 9.57 1.54 3.70
CA ASN A 35 10.17 2.23 4.85
C ASN A 35 9.82 1.50 6.14
N ARG A 36 10.79 1.52 7.07
CA ARG A 36 10.66 0.88 8.37
C ARG A 36 10.78 1.87 9.51
N THR A 37 10.09 1.59 10.61
CA THR A 37 10.35 2.23 11.89
C THR A 37 11.71 1.78 12.43
N PRO A 38 12.29 2.44 13.45
CA PRO A 38 13.52 1.99 14.09
C PRO A 38 13.46 0.54 14.62
N GLU A 39 12.27 0.07 14.96
CA GLU A 39 12.00 -1.30 15.43
C GLU A 39 11.88 -2.32 14.29
N GLY A 40 11.99 -1.88 13.03
CA GLY A 40 11.92 -2.74 11.85
C GLY A 40 10.51 -3.05 11.35
N LEU A 41 9.47 -2.41 11.90
CA LEU A 41 8.09 -2.57 11.44
C LEU A 41 7.83 -1.71 10.19
N LEU A 42 6.76 -1.99 9.43
CA LEU A 42 6.35 -1.12 8.33
C LEU A 42 6.03 0.29 8.86
N ASP A 43 6.64 1.30 8.24
CA ASP A 43 6.35 2.70 8.53
C ASP A 43 5.22 3.22 7.64
N PHE A 44 4.43 4.14 8.19
CA PHE A 44 3.27 4.71 7.53
C PHE A 44 3.29 6.23 7.64
N ARG A 45 3.02 6.90 6.52
CA ARG A 45 2.88 8.37 6.49
C ARG A 45 1.44 8.81 6.29
N ARG A 46 1.19 10.10 6.51
CA ARG A 46 -0.07 10.74 6.11
C ARG A 46 -0.03 11.02 4.62
N PHE A 47 -1.15 10.81 3.96
CA PHE A 47 -1.36 11.17 2.56
C PHE A 47 -2.86 11.35 2.28
N GLY A 48 -3.19 12.13 1.25
CA GLY A 48 -4.56 12.25 0.74
C GLY A 48 -5.58 12.79 1.74
N GLY A 49 -5.18 13.70 2.64
CA GLY A 49 -6.08 14.32 3.61
C GLY A 49 -6.55 13.42 4.76
N THR A 50 -5.96 12.23 4.92
CA THR A 50 -6.29 11.33 6.03
C THR A 50 -5.68 11.81 7.37
N GLN A 51 -6.37 11.53 8.48
CA GLN A 51 -5.87 11.83 9.83
C GLN A 51 -5.00 10.71 10.41
N HIS A 52 -5.13 9.49 9.91
CA HIS A 52 -4.35 8.34 10.39
C HIS A 52 -3.19 8.05 9.44
N HIS A 53 -2.03 7.73 10.00
CA HIS A 53 -0.87 7.22 9.28
C HIS A 53 -1.20 5.82 8.74
N ARG A 54 -1.52 5.72 7.45
CA ARG A 54 -1.95 4.45 6.81
C ARG A 54 -1.41 4.25 5.39
N THR A 55 -0.54 5.13 4.92
CA THR A 55 0.05 5.03 3.58
C THR A 55 1.45 4.42 3.70
N ALA A 56 1.59 3.15 3.33
CA ALA A 56 2.88 2.50 3.18
C ALA A 56 3.63 3.13 2.00
N TYR A 57 4.95 3.27 2.12
CA TYR A 57 5.77 3.92 1.12
C TYR A 57 7.18 3.35 1.10
N ALA A 58 7.82 3.43 -0.06
CA ALA A 58 9.24 3.16 -0.28
C ALA A 58 9.87 4.46 -0.84
N GLY A 59 10.45 5.27 0.07
CA GLY A 59 11.00 6.59 -0.21
C GLY A 59 10.09 7.46 -1.08
N ALA A 60 10.67 7.94 -2.19
CA ALA A 60 9.95 8.66 -3.25
C ALA A 60 9.59 7.77 -4.45
N THR A 61 9.93 6.48 -4.42
CA THR A 61 9.91 5.57 -5.58
C THR A 61 8.93 4.40 -5.40
N THR A 62 7.90 4.58 -4.58
CA THR A 62 6.95 3.50 -4.21
C THR A 62 6.36 2.81 -5.44
N GLY A 63 5.88 3.56 -6.42
CA GLY A 63 5.31 2.98 -7.65
C GLY A 63 6.31 2.17 -8.46
N GLN A 64 7.57 2.64 -8.56
CA GLN A 64 8.63 1.94 -9.27
C GLN A 64 9.00 0.62 -8.57
N GLN A 65 9.13 0.64 -7.24
CA GLN A 65 9.44 -0.55 -6.45
C GLN A 65 8.33 -1.62 -6.56
N LEU A 66 7.06 -1.19 -6.52
CA LEU A 66 5.92 -2.08 -6.74
C LEU A 66 5.95 -2.72 -8.13
N LEU A 67 6.22 -1.92 -9.17
CA LEU A 67 6.28 -2.41 -10.54
C LEU A 67 7.39 -3.44 -10.72
N TYR A 68 8.59 -3.18 -10.21
CA TYR A 68 9.71 -4.11 -10.34
C TYR A 68 9.47 -5.42 -9.57
N ALA A 69 8.94 -5.35 -8.36
CA ALA A 69 8.63 -6.56 -7.59
C ALA A 69 7.61 -7.45 -8.33
N LEU A 70 6.57 -6.85 -8.93
CA LEU A 70 5.58 -7.59 -9.71
C LEU A 70 6.16 -8.13 -11.02
N ASP A 71 6.91 -7.32 -11.76
CA ASP A 71 7.57 -7.71 -13.01
C ASP A 71 8.54 -8.88 -12.78
N GLU A 72 9.33 -8.84 -11.70
CA GLU A 72 10.22 -9.94 -11.30
C GLU A 72 9.44 -11.24 -11.03
N GLN A 73 8.32 -11.18 -10.30
CA GLN A 73 7.53 -12.39 -10.02
C GLN A 73 6.86 -12.98 -11.26
N VAL A 74 6.46 -12.14 -12.23
CA VAL A 74 5.85 -12.61 -13.48
C VAL A 74 6.91 -13.20 -14.42
N ARG A 75 8.08 -12.56 -14.56
CA ARG A 75 9.18 -13.03 -15.42
C ARG A 75 9.89 -14.28 -14.91
N ARG A 76 9.65 -14.66 -13.66
CA ARG A 76 10.19 -15.89 -13.07
C ARG A 76 9.67 -17.16 -13.78
N TYR A 77 8.55 -17.05 -14.48
CA TYR A 77 7.91 -18.10 -15.28
C TYR A 77 7.98 -17.77 -16.78
#